data_AF-A0A164GUI8-F1
#
_entry.id   AF-A0A164GUI8-F1
#
_cell.length_a   1.000
_cell.length_b   1.000
_cell.length_c   1.000
_cell.angle_alpha   90.00
_cell.angle_beta   90.00
_cell.angle_gamma   90.00
#
_symmetry.space_group_name_H-M   'P 1'
#
loop_
_entity.id
_entity.type
_entity.pdbx_description
1 polymer ?
#
loop_
_entity_poly.entity_id
_entity_poly.type
_entity_poly.pdbx_seq_one_letter_code
_entity_poly.pdbx_strand_id
1 'polypeptide(L)'
;MDKTKTSMEYATQLLNYPQKTITDFVIGTLDSTVTECMDVMEKSLLESSVFEDIPKEDIAKGVDLLRSRFSKKIEPICSKLERFMLEVIFKVPDHVLLPEDAAQRTKHSEKEHKKILREIESIK
;
A
#
# COMPACT_ATOMS: atom_id res chain seq x y z
N MET A 1 16.83 17.99 -1.38
CA MET A 1 16.29 16.69 -0.93
C MET A 1 14.79 16.72 -1.07
N ASP A 2 14.21 15.72 -1.72
CA ASP A 2 12.77 15.61 -1.95
C ASP A 2 12.08 15.23 -0.64
N LYS A 3 11.26 16.15 -0.08
CA LYS A 3 10.58 15.98 1.21
C LYS A 3 9.69 14.74 1.25
N THR A 4 9.16 14.35 0.09
CA THR A 4 8.29 13.19 -0.08
C THR A 4 9.02 11.89 0.23
N LYS A 5 10.29 11.80 -0.18
CA LYS A 5 11.13 10.63 0.06
C LYS A 5 11.45 10.46 1.55
N THR A 6 11.74 11.56 2.24
CA THR A 6 12.02 11.55 3.68
C THR A 6 10.79 11.17 4.51
N SER A 7 9.59 11.61 4.11
CA SER A 7 8.33 11.23 4.78
C SER A 7 8.03 9.72 4.65
N MET A 8 8.25 9.14 3.47
CA MET A 8 8.09 7.69 3.26
C MET A 8 9.10 6.86 4.05
N GLU A 9 10.37 7.29 4.11
CA GLU A 9 11.40 6.64 4.92
C GLU A 9 11.02 6.66 6.41
N TYR A 10 10.52 7.78 6.91
CA TYR A 10 10.12 7.92 8.30
C TYR A 10 8.91 7.05 8.66
N ALA A 11 7.92 7.01 7.79
CA ALA A 11 6.77 6.14 7.98
C ALA A 11 7.12 4.65 7.79
N THR A 12 8.19 4.32 7.05
CA THR A 12 8.72 2.95 6.96
C THR A 12 9.34 2.50 8.28
N GLN A 13 10.00 3.41 9.01
CA GLN A 13 10.52 3.11 10.35
C GLN A 13 9.38 2.74 11.30
N LEU A 14 8.28 3.50 11.29
CA LEU A 14 7.11 3.19 12.10
C LEU A 14 6.47 1.84 11.76
N LEU A 15 6.31 1.55 10.47
CA LEU A 15 5.55 0.38 10.00
C LEU A 15 6.42 -0.88 9.88
N ASN A 16 7.75 -0.75 9.92
CA ASN A 16 8.73 -1.80 9.62
C ASN A 16 8.62 -2.42 8.22
N TYR A 17 7.79 -1.85 7.34
CA TYR A 17 7.62 -2.25 5.95
C TYR A 17 7.37 -1.01 5.08
N PRO A 18 7.82 -1.01 3.81
CA PRO A 18 7.45 0.05 2.88
C PRO A 18 5.93 0.07 2.68
N GLN A 19 5.32 1.26 2.79
CA GLN A 19 3.87 1.45 2.63
C GLN A 19 3.39 0.95 1.27
N LYS A 20 4.23 1.15 0.24
CA LYS A 20 3.96 0.71 -1.11
C LYS A 20 3.77 -0.81 -1.21
N THR A 21 4.53 -1.58 -0.46
CA THR A 21 4.36 -3.05 -0.41
C THR A 21 2.98 -3.42 0.12
N ILE A 22 2.48 -2.69 1.12
CA ILE A 22 1.15 -2.92 1.69
C ILE A 22 0.05 -2.56 0.67
N THR A 23 0.18 -1.42 -0.02
CA THR A 23 -0.80 -1.01 -1.04
C THR A 23 -0.83 -1.97 -2.21
N ASP A 24 0.33 -2.40 -2.71
CA ASP A 24 0.45 -3.35 -3.80
C ASP A 24 -0.19 -4.69 -3.42
N PHE A 25 0.02 -5.16 -2.19
CA PHE A 25 -0.59 -6.37 -1.67
C PHE A 25 -2.13 -6.29 -1.63
N VAL A 26 -2.68 -5.18 -1.14
CA VAL A 26 -4.14 -4.98 -1.07
C VAL A 26 -4.76 -4.93 -2.46
N ILE A 27 -4.17 -4.17 -3.38
CA ILE A 27 -4.67 -4.05 -4.76
C ILE A 27 -4.55 -5.37 -5.49
N GLY A 28 -3.42 -6.07 -5.35
CA GLY A 28 -3.22 -7.39 -5.96
C GLY A 28 -4.20 -8.44 -5.42
N THR A 29 -4.50 -8.40 -4.11
CA THR A 29 -5.48 -9.30 -3.50
C THR A 29 -6.89 -9.03 -4.03
N LEU A 30 -7.27 -7.75 -4.17
CA LEU A 30 -8.56 -7.37 -4.75
C LEU A 30 -8.70 -7.88 -6.18
N ASP A 31 -7.70 -7.65 -7.02
CA ASP A 31 -7.71 -8.08 -8.43
C ASP A 31 -7.77 -9.61 -8.56
N SER A 32 -6.98 -10.33 -7.76
CA SER A 32 -6.97 -11.79 -7.74
C SER A 32 -8.33 -12.36 -7.30
N THR A 33 -8.91 -11.81 -6.22
CA THR A 33 -10.20 -12.27 -5.70
C THR A 33 -11.31 -12.09 -6.73
N VAL A 34 -11.34 -10.95 -7.44
CA VAL A 34 -12.36 -10.71 -8.46
C VAL A 34 -12.16 -11.62 -9.67
N THR A 35 -10.91 -11.84 -10.07
CA THR A 35 -10.59 -12.78 -11.15
C THR A 35 -11.06 -14.19 -10.82
N GLU A 36 -10.77 -14.69 -9.61
CA GLU A 36 -11.27 -15.99 -9.14
C GLU A 36 -12.80 -16.05 -9.12
N CYS A 37 -13.48 -14.98 -8.69
CA CYS A 37 -14.94 -14.93 -8.73
C CYS A 37 -15.49 -15.04 -10.16
N MET A 38 -14.84 -14.40 -11.13
CA MET A 38 -15.24 -14.49 -12.54
C MET A 38 -15.00 -15.89 -13.12
N ASP A 39 -13.88 -16.53 -12.78
CA ASP A 39 -13.58 -17.90 -13.22
C ASP A 39 -14.59 -18.90 -12.63
N VAL A 40 -14.96 -18.75 -11.36
CA VAL A 40 -16.01 -19.56 -10.70
C VAL A 40 -17.37 -19.32 -11.34
N MET A 41 -17.69 -18.07 -11.68
CA MET A 41 -18.93 -17.73 -12.37
C MET A 41 -18.99 -18.37 -13.76
N GLU A 42 -17.91 -18.28 -14.55
CA GLU A 42 -17.83 -18.90 -15.88
C GLU A 42 -18.04 -20.41 -15.80
N LYS A 43 -17.32 -21.07 -14.89
CA LYS A 43 -17.47 -22.50 -14.65
C LYS A 43 -18.90 -22.88 -14.28
N SER A 44 -19.52 -22.11 -13.39
CA SER A 44 -20.90 -22.35 -12.95
C SER A 44 -21.92 -22.18 -14.08
N LEU A 45 -21.68 -21.23 -15.00
CA LEU A 45 -22.52 -21.03 -16.18
C LEU A 45 -22.36 -22.17 -17.18
N LEU A 46 -21.14 -22.64 -17.40
CA LEU A 46 -20.84 -23.75 -18.31
C LEU A 46 -21.35 -25.11 -17.83
N GLU A 47 -21.47 -25.29 -16.51
CA GLU A 47 -21.98 -26.52 -15.87
C GLU A 47 -23.50 -26.48 -15.63
N SER A 48 -24.17 -25.35 -15.88
CA SER A 48 -25.60 -25.18 -15.61
C SER A 48 -26.48 -25.74 -16.73
N SER A 49 -27.45 -26.57 -16.36
CA SER A 49 -28.47 -27.09 -17.29
C SER A 49 -29.46 -26.02 -17.80
N VAL A 50 -29.46 -24.82 -17.18
CA VAL A 50 -30.34 -23.72 -17.58
C VAL A 50 -29.86 -23.05 -18.87
N PHE A 51 -28.57 -23.20 -19.21
CA PHE A 51 -27.94 -22.52 -20.35
C PHE A 51 -27.46 -23.50 -21.43
N GLU A 52 -28.03 -24.70 -21.51
CA GLU A 52 -27.64 -25.75 -22.48
C GLU A 52 -27.77 -25.30 -23.94
N ASP A 53 -28.73 -24.42 -24.24
CA ASP A 53 -28.95 -23.88 -25.59
C ASP A 53 -27.97 -22.75 -25.97
N ILE A 54 -27.16 -22.26 -25.03
CA ILE A 54 -26.19 -21.20 -25.27
C ILE A 54 -24.83 -21.80 -25.62
N PRO A 55 -24.22 -21.42 -26.76
CA PRO A 55 -22.87 -21.85 -27.11
C PRO A 55 -21.86 -21.46 -26.03
N LYS A 56 -20.99 -22.40 -25.65
CA LYS A 56 -19.95 -22.18 -24.63
C LYS A 56 -19.03 -21.02 -25.00
N GLU A 57 -18.77 -20.83 -26.29
CA GLU A 57 -17.96 -19.73 -26.81
C GLU A 57 -18.58 -18.37 -26.51
N ASP A 58 -19.91 -18.26 -26.49
CA ASP A 58 -20.59 -17.00 -26.22
C ASP A 58 -20.62 -16.68 -24.71
N ILE A 59 -20.67 -17.71 -23.86
CA ILE A 59 -20.46 -17.57 -22.41
C ILE A 59 -19.04 -17.04 -22.14
N ALA A 60 -18.01 -17.70 -22.70
CA ALA A 60 -16.61 -17.30 -22.52
C ALA A 60 -16.37 -15.85 -22.99
N LYS A 61 -16.86 -15.48 -24.19
CA LYS A 61 -16.79 -14.09 -24.68
C LYS A 61 -17.48 -13.10 -23.75
N GLY A 62 -18.64 -13.48 -23.18
CA GLY A 62 -19.39 -12.64 -22.24
C GLY A 62 -18.61 -12.37 -20.95
N VAL A 63 -17.98 -13.41 -20.39
CA VAL A 63 -17.12 -13.31 -19.21
C VAL A 63 -15.87 -12.47 -19.51
N ASP A 64 -15.23 -12.67 -20.66
CA ASP A 64 -14.08 -11.86 -21.09
C ASP A 64 -14.43 -10.38 -21.25
N LEU A 65 -15.61 -10.08 -21.81
CA LEU A 65 -16.11 -8.72 -21.91
C LEU A 65 -16.34 -8.11 -20.52
N LEU A 66 -16.88 -8.88 -19.59
CA LEU A 66 -17.07 -8.46 -18.20
C LEU A 66 -15.73 -8.18 -17.52
N ARG A 67 -14.75 -9.08 -17.67
CA ARG A 67 -13.38 -8.94 -17.15
C ARG A 67 -12.74 -7.66 -17.67
N SER A 68 -12.78 -7.45 -18.99
CA SER A 68 -12.25 -6.22 -19.62
C SER A 68 -12.91 -4.94 -19.09
N ARG A 69 -14.24 -4.95 -18.92
CA ARG A 69 -14.98 -3.81 -18.36
C ARG A 69 -14.62 -3.56 -16.91
N PHE A 70 -14.47 -4.61 -16.11
CA PHE A 70 -14.07 -4.51 -14.73
C PHE A 70 -12.67 -3.91 -14.61
N SER A 71 -11.67 -4.46 -15.31
CA SER A 71 -10.29 -3.95 -15.28
C SER A 71 -10.22 -2.46 -15.61
N LYS A 72 -10.92 -2.03 -16.68
CA LYS A 72 -10.99 -0.60 -17.07
C LYS A 72 -11.63 0.31 -16.02
N LYS A 73 -12.58 -0.21 -15.24
CA LYS A 73 -13.28 0.57 -14.21
C LYS A 73 -12.55 0.56 -12.88
N ILE A 74 -11.91 -0.55 -12.53
CA ILE A 74 -11.27 -0.72 -11.23
C ILE A 74 -9.91 -0.01 -11.18
N GLU A 75 -9.17 0.04 -12.29
CA GLU A 75 -7.86 0.71 -12.37
C GLU A 75 -7.86 2.14 -11.78
N PRO A 76 -8.72 3.08 -12.22
CA PRO A 76 -8.74 4.43 -11.65
C PRO A 76 -9.23 4.48 -10.20
N ILE A 77 -9.97 3.46 -9.74
CA ILE A 77 -10.40 3.34 -8.34
C ILE A 77 -9.23 2.88 -7.47
N CYS A 78 -8.49 1.85 -7.91
CA CYS A 78 -7.30 1.35 -7.25
C CYS A 78 -6.22 2.43 -7.17
N SER A 79 -5.99 3.23 -8.21
CA SER A 79 -5.04 4.35 -8.14
C SER A 79 -5.44 5.42 -7.11
N LYS A 80 -6.74 5.69 -6.96
CA LYS A 80 -7.24 6.62 -5.92
C LYS A 80 -7.09 6.02 -4.53
N LEU A 81 -7.36 4.73 -4.38
CA LEU A 81 -7.18 4.00 -3.14
C LEU A 81 -5.71 3.98 -2.71
N GLU A 82 -4.79 3.66 -3.63
CA GLU A 82 -3.34 3.70 -3.40
C GLU A 82 -2.92 5.06 -2.87
N ARG A 83 -3.32 6.13 -3.56
CA ARG A 83 -2.99 7.50 -3.14
C ARG A 83 -3.53 7.80 -1.74
N PHE A 84 -4.78 7.45 -1.47
CA PHE A 84 -5.38 7.66 -0.15
C PHE A 84 -4.64 6.91 0.95
N MET A 85 -4.27 5.65 0.71
CA MET A 85 -3.51 4.84 1.65
C MET A 85 -2.13 5.47 1.93
N LEU A 86 -1.40 5.88 0.89
CA LEU A 86 -0.06 6.44 1.03
C LEU A 86 -0.06 7.84 1.66
N GLU A 87 -0.97 8.72 1.25
CA GLU A 87 -0.94 10.13 1.63
C GLU A 87 -1.70 10.43 2.93
N VAL A 88 -2.67 9.58 3.31
CA VAL A 88 -3.55 9.82 4.45
C VAL A 88 -3.40 8.77 5.53
N ILE A 89 -3.47 7.48 5.20
CA ILE A 89 -3.46 6.42 6.21
C ILE A 89 -2.05 6.17 6.75
N PHE A 90 -1.08 5.99 5.85
CA PHE A 90 0.28 5.60 6.23
C PHE A 90 1.25 6.77 6.34
N LYS A 91 0.79 7.99 6.08
CA LYS A 91 1.64 9.17 6.22
C LYS A 91 1.81 9.53 7.70
N VAL A 92 3.07 9.56 8.16
CA VAL A 92 3.40 10.19 9.44
C VAL A 92 3.34 11.72 9.25
N PRO A 93 2.53 12.46 10.02
CA PRO A 93 2.46 13.91 9.88
C PRO A 93 3.79 14.58 10.22
N ASP A 94 4.17 15.62 9.47
CA ASP A 94 5.49 16.28 9.60
C ASP A 94 5.78 16.88 10.99
N HIS A 95 4.74 17.12 11.79
CA HIS A 95 4.84 17.66 13.15
C HIS A 95 4.93 16.58 14.24
N VAL A 96 4.80 15.31 13.88
CA VAL A 96 4.82 14.17 14.81
C VAL A 96 6.21 13.55 14.79
N LEU A 97 6.85 13.50 15.95
CA LEU A 97 8.05 12.71 16.20
C LEU A 97 7.66 11.33 16.69
N LEU A 98 8.27 10.30 16.10
CA LEU A 98 8.15 8.93 16.59
C LEU A 98 8.71 8.82 18.01
N PRO A 99 8.21 7.86 18.82
CA PRO A 99 8.69 7.65 20.19
C PRO A 99 10.21 7.42 20.27
N GLU A 100 10.78 6.76 19.27
CA GLU A 100 12.21 6.47 19.13
C GLU A 100 13.06 7.75 19.03
N ASP A 101 12.49 8.82 18.47
CA ASP A 101 13.13 10.13 18.34
C ASP A 101 12.73 11.10 19.45
N ALA A 102 12.15 10.63 20.56
CA ALA A 102 11.72 11.52 21.65
C ALA A 102 12.87 12.40 22.19
N ALA A 103 14.10 11.88 22.20
CA ALA A 103 15.30 12.63 22.58
C ALA A 103 15.58 13.83 21.64
N GLN A 104 15.15 13.77 20.38
CA GLN A 104 15.33 14.86 19.42
C GLN A 104 14.38 16.04 19.65
N ARG A 105 13.36 15.90 20.52
CA ARG A 105 12.46 17.01 20.90
C ARG A 105 13.23 18.17 21.51
N THR A 106 14.26 17.85 22.31
CA THR A 106 15.16 18.83 22.90
C THR A 106 16.49 18.74 22.18
N LYS A 107 16.71 19.63 21.21
CA LYS A 107 17.99 19.67 20.50
C LYS A 107 19.07 20.22 21.43
N HIS A 108 20.03 19.37 21.80
CA HIS A 108 21.27 19.84 22.41
C HIS A 108 22.08 20.61 21.37
N SER A 109 22.62 21.74 21.79
CA SER A 109 23.52 22.51 20.96
C SER A 109 24.84 21.76 20.76
N GLU A 110 25.49 22.01 19.62
CA GLU A 110 26.85 21.51 19.34
C GLU A 110 27.86 21.85 20.46
N LYS A 111 27.65 22.96 21.17
CA LYS A 111 28.50 23.35 22.31
C LYS A 111 28.30 22.43 23.51
N GLU A 112 27.05 22.08 23.83
CA GLU A 112 26.73 21.14 24.91
C GLU A 112 27.24 19.74 24.60
N HIS A 113 27.08 19.31 23.35
CA HIS A 113 27.62 18.02 22.90
C HIS A 113 29.14 17.95 23.06
N LYS A 114 29.88 19.00 22.63
CA LYS A 114 31.34 19.09 22.82
C LYS A 114 31.74 19.17 24.30
N LYS A 115 30.93 19.80 25.15
CA LYS A 115 31.17 19.86 26.60
C LYS A 115 31.06 18.46 27.21
N ILE A 116 30.00 17.72 26.89
CA ILE A 116 29.77 16.35 27.36
C ILE A 116 30.90 15.42 26.90
N LEU A 117 31.34 15.52 25.64
CA LEU A 117 32.46 14.70 25.13
C LEU A 117 33.76 14.92 25.94
N ARG A 118 34.10 16.17 26.25
CA ARG A 118 35.27 16.48 27.08
C ARG A 118 35.12 15.96 28.51
N GLU A 119 33.92 16.05 29.08
CA GLU A 119 33.64 15.49 30.41
C GLU A 119 33.80 13.96 30.42
N ILE A 120 33.32 13.26 29.39
CA ILE A 120 33.50 11.81 29.25
C ILE A 120 34.99 11.43 29.14
N GLU A 121 35.77 12.16 28.34
CA GLU A 121 37.20 11.92 28.20
C GLU A 121 37.96 12.13 29.52
N SER A 122 37.54 13.07 30.36
CA SER A 122 38.18 13.36 31.65
C SER A 122 37.93 12.31 32.74
N ILE A 123 36.94 11.44 32.55
CA ILE A 123 36.55 10.39 33.51
C ILE A 123 37.17 9.02 33.13
N LYS A 124 37.71 8.88 31.92
CA LYS A 124 38.48 7.71 31.47
C LYS A 124 39.93 7.76 31.93
#